data_AF-A0A3D2CG30-F1
#
_entry.id   AF-A0A3D2CG30-F1
#
_cell.length_a   1.000
_cell.length_b   1.000
_cell.length_c   1.000
_cell.angle_alpha   90.00
_cell.angle_beta   90.00
_cell.angle_gamma   90.00
#
_symmetry.space_group_name_H-M   'P 1'
#
loop_
_entity.id
_entity.type
_entity.pdbx_description
1 polymer ?
#
loop_
_entity_poly.entity_id
_entity_poly.type
_entity_poly.pdbx_seq_one_letter_code
_entity_poly.pdbx_strand_id
1 'polypeptide(L)'
;MHENAVDVFYDGIDSNCDGASDFDQDGDGFDANLLGGGDCDDTDPSIHPGAVESGGDKIDEDCDGFDYPDADADGWPANFDCDDTDSSVSPDAEDAWYDGIDQDCAGNDDFDQDGDG
;
A
#
# COMPACT_ATOMS: atom_id res chain seq x y z
N MET A 1 37.24 -8.37 0.87
CA MET A 1 36.12 -8.33 -0.07
C MET A 1 35.62 -9.74 -0.20
N HIS A 2 34.52 -10.07 0.48
CA HIS A 2 33.88 -11.39 0.40
C HIS A 2 32.49 -11.17 -0.18
N GLU A 3 32.46 -10.91 -1.48
CA GLU A 3 31.29 -10.59 -2.33
C GLU A 3 30.25 -11.73 -2.40
N ASN A 4 30.41 -12.77 -1.58
CA ASN A 4 29.54 -13.94 -1.47
C ASN A 4 29.32 -14.35 0.00
N ALA A 5 29.62 -13.46 0.97
CA ALA A 5 29.19 -13.68 2.34
C ALA A 5 27.65 -13.61 2.38
N VAL A 6 27.04 -14.45 3.21
CA VAL A 6 25.63 -14.30 3.55
C VAL A 6 25.57 -13.17 4.56
N ASP A 7 24.68 -12.21 4.34
CA ASP A 7 24.46 -11.16 5.32
C ASP A 7 23.62 -11.67 6.48
N VAL A 8 23.95 -11.22 7.69
CA VAL A 8 23.18 -11.53 8.88
C VAL A 8 22.51 -10.25 9.33
N PHE A 9 21.23 -10.11 8.98
CA PHE A 9 20.45 -8.92 9.32
C PHE A 9 20.56 -8.54 10.80
N TYR A 10 20.58 -7.23 11.03
CA TYR A 10 20.58 -6.57 12.34
C TYR A 10 21.83 -6.78 13.20
N ASP A 11 22.99 -7.12 12.62
CA ASP A 11 24.27 -7.17 13.33
C ASP A 11 25.13 -5.89 13.16
N GLY A 12 24.67 -4.97 12.33
CA GLY A 12 25.27 -3.69 11.99
C GLY A 12 26.43 -3.80 11.00
N ILE A 13 26.61 -4.95 10.34
CA ILE A 13 27.74 -5.24 9.46
C ILE A 13 27.24 -5.73 8.11
N ASP A 14 27.39 -4.87 7.10
CA ASP A 14 27.28 -5.26 5.69
C ASP A 14 28.42 -6.24 5.33
N SER A 15 28.13 -7.54 5.49
CA SER A 15 29.11 -8.62 5.37
C SER A 15 29.46 -8.93 3.93
N ASN A 16 28.51 -8.69 3.01
CA ASN A 16 28.66 -8.97 1.58
C ASN A 16 29.17 -7.75 0.79
N CYS A 17 29.18 -6.57 1.41
CA CYS A 17 29.57 -5.27 0.87
C CYS A 17 28.74 -4.81 -0.34
N ASP A 18 27.46 -5.18 -0.42
CA ASP A 18 26.56 -4.81 -1.53
C ASP A 18 25.87 -3.45 -1.34
N GLY A 19 25.92 -2.90 -0.11
CA GLY A 19 25.35 -1.61 0.23
C GLY A 19 23.84 -1.62 0.49
N ALA A 20 23.19 -2.78 0.59
CA ALA A 20 21.86 -2.89 1.16
C ALA A 20 21.86 -2.46 2.64
N SER A 21 20.72 -1.99 3.14
CA SER A 21 20.59 -1.67 4.56
C SER A 21 20.52 -2.97 5.35
N ASP A 22 21.34 -3.10 6.40
CA ASP A 22 21.29 -4.23 7.33
C ASP A 22 20.02 -4.24 8.21
N PHE A 23 19.20 -3.20 8.06
CA PHE A 23 17.96 -2.98 8.80
C PHE A 23 16.71 -3.01 7.90
N ASP A 24 16.87 -3.41 6.63
CA ASP A 24 15.83 -3.56 5.60
C ASP A 24 15.93 -5.01 5.09
N GLN A 25 15.29 -5.94 5.80
CA GLN A 25 15.48 -7.37 5.59
C GLN A 25 14.75 -7.87 4.33
N ASP A 26 13.63 -7.25 3.96
CA ASP A 26 12.87 -7.65 2.77
C ASP A 26 13.20 -6.85 1.50
N GLY A 27 13.91 -5.74 1.63
CA GLY A 27 14.48 -4.96 0.54
C GLY A 27 13.49 -4.01 -0.14
N ASP A 28 12.45 -3.58 0.56
CA ASP A 28 11.45 -2.64 0.07
C ASP A 28 11.93 -1.16 0.11
N GLY A 29 13.05 -0.90 0.79
CA GLY A 29 13.66 0.42 0.97
C GLY A 29 13.31 1.14 2.27
N PHE A 30 12.64 0.48 3.21
CA PHE A 30 12.29 1.01 4.53
C PHE A 30 13.00 0.21 5.63
N ASP A 31 13.62 0.91 6.57
CA ASP A 31 14.23 0.23 7.71
C ASP A 31 13.13 -0.25 8.70
N ALA A 32 13.40 -1.34 9.40
CA ALA A 32 12.57 -1.91 10.46
C ALA A 32 12.14 -0.88 11.53
N ASN A 33 10.85 -0.85 11.85
CA ASN A 33 10.27 0.02 12.89
C ASN A 33 10.87 -0.26 14.27
N LEU A 34 11.20 -1.52 14.60
CA LEU A 34 11.85 -1.87 15.87
C LEU A 34 13.21 -1.16 16.06
N LEU A 35 13.85 -0.76 14.97
CA LEU A 35 15.14 -0.07 14.95
C LEU A 35 15.01 1.44 14.67
N GLY A 36 13.78 1.95 14.65
CA GLY A 36 13.48 3.37 14.45
C GLY A 36 13.22 3.78 13.01
N GLY A 37 13.08 2.80 12.10
CA GLY A 37 12.56 3.02 10.76
C GLY A 37 11.03 3.05 10.72
N GLY A 38 10.46 2.88 9.52
CA GLY A 38 9.01 3.02 9.28
C GLY A 38 8.28 1.69 9.07
N ASP A 39 9.01 0.62 8.80
CA ASP A 39 8.43 -0.65 8.38
C ASP A 39 7.94 -1.50 9.56
N CYS A 40 6.63 -1.75 9.59
CA CYS A 40 5.95 -2.50 10.63
C CYS A 40 6.09 -4.03 10.48
N ASP A 41 6.43 -4.56 9.31
CA ASP A 41 6.80 -5.95 9.07
C ASP A 41 7.96 -6.08 8.06
N ASP A 42 9.17 -5.87 8.56
CA ASP A 42 10.47 -5.98 7.87
C ASP A 42 10.85 -7.41 7.44
N THR A 43 9.85 -8.24 7.17
CA THR A 43 10.00 -9.55 6.55
C THR A 43 9.09 -9.74 5.34
N ASP A 44 8.23 -8.77 5.03
CA ASP A 44 7.28 -8.78 3.94
C ASP A 44 7.32 -7.45 3.16
N PRO A 45 7.89 -7.43 1.94
CA PRO A 45 8.10 -6.20 1.17
C PRO A 45 6.80 -5.61 0.60
N SER A 46 5.64 -6.15 0.98
CA SER A 46 4.32 -5.58 0.71
C SER A 46 3.72 -4.80 1.87
N ILE A 47 4.35 -4.84 3.05
CA ILE A 47 3.91 -4.14 4.27
C ILE A 47 4.95 -3.07 4.58
N HIS A 48 4.64 -1.82 4.26
CA HIS A 48 5.57 -0.71 4.43
C HIS A 48 4.88 0.65 4.33
N PRO A 49 5.51 1.74 4.81
CA PRO A 49 4.97 3.08 4.69
C PRO A 49 4.45 3.41 3.28
N GLY A 50 3.14 3.62 3.16
CA GLY A 50 2.47 3.95 1.91
C GLY A 50 2.27 2.79 0.93
N ALA A 51 2.31 1.53 1.41
CA ALA A 51 1.76 0.40 0.68
C ALA A 51 0.25 0.56 0.44
N VAL A 52 -0.33 -0.34 -0.37
CA VAL A 52 -1.78 -0.34 -0.60
C VAL A 52 -2.45 -1.10 0.54
N GLU A 53 -3.31 -0.40 1.27
CA GLU A 53 -4.09 -0.96 2.38
C GLU A 53 -5.25 -1.81 1.87
N SER A 54 -5.39 -3.03 2.41
CA SER A 54 -6.56 -3.88 2.18
C SER A 54 -7.55 -3.71 3.33
N GLY A 55 -8.78 -3.27 3.05
CA GLY A 55 -9.70 -2.94 4.13
C GLY A 55 -10.18 -4.16 4.95
N GLY A 56 -10.17 -4.02 6.28
CA GLY A 56 -10.86 -4.90 7.22
C GLY A 56 -10.22 -6.27 7.44
N ASP A 57 -8.99 -6.49 6.98
CA ASP A 57 -8.30 -7.77 7.07
C ASP A 57 -7.44 -7.92 8.35
N LYS A 58 -7.25 -6.80 9.08
CA LYS A 58 -6.48 -6.65 10.34
C LYS A 58 -4.97 -6.67 10.17
N ILE A 59 -4.51 -6.47 8.95
CA ILE A 59 -3.14 -6.10 8.62
C ILE A 59 -3.13 -4.57 8.47
N ASP A 60 -1.98 -3.97 8.69
CA ASP A 60 -1.72 -2.52 8.55
C ASP A 60 -0.62 -2.46 7.50
N GLU A 61 -1.00 -2.60 6.23
CA GLU A 61 -0.03 -2.73 5.14
C GLU A 61 0.74 -1.44 4.95
N ASP A 62 0.09 -0.29 5.12
CA ASP A 62 0.73 1.00 4.90
C ASP A 62 1.49 1.55 6.13
N CYS A 63 1.50 0.80 7.23
CA CYS A 63 2.15 1.09 8.50
C CYS A 63 1.76 2.46 9.11
N ASP A 64 0.55 2.96 8.84
CA ASP A 64 0.04 4.20 9.41
C ASP A 64 -0.63 4.01 10.80
N GLY A 65 -0.86 2.75 11.18
CA GLY A 65 -1.46 2.34 12.44
C GLY A 65 -2.98 2.15 12.40
N PHE A 66 -3.59 2.12 11.21
CA PHE A 66 -5.04 2.05 11.02
C PHE A 66 -5.46 1.05 9.93
N ASP A 67 -6.03 -0.08 10.37
CA ASP A 67 -6.88 -0.93 9.51
C ASP A 67 -8.30 -0.34 9.43
N TYR A 68 -8.62 0.26 8.28
CA TYR A 68 -9.96 0.79 8.00
C TYR A 68 -10.90 -0.33 7.56
N PRO A 69 -12.17 -0.35 8.01
CA PRO A 69 -13.11 -1.39 7.61
C PRO A 69 -13.37 -1.35 6.10
N ASP A 70 -13.75 -2.52 5.57
CA ASP A 70 -14.33 -2.73 4.25
C ASP A 70 -15.72 -3.35 4.47
N ALA A 71 -16.78 -2.57 4.30
CA ALA A 71 -18.13 -2.96 4.67
C ALA A 71 -18.90 -3.70 3.56
N ASP A 72 -18.51 -3.56 2.29
CA ASP A 72 -19.12 -4.26 1.16
C ASP A 72 -18.26 -5.39 0.57
N ALA A 73 -17.04 -5.55 1.07
CA ALA A 73 -16.07 -6.60 0.77
C ALA A 73 -15.51 -6.55 -0.66
N ASP A 74 -15.23 -5.36 -1.17
CA ASP A 74 -14.61 -5.15 -2.48
C ASP A 74 -13.07 -5.03 -2.45
N GLY A 75 -12.49 -4.95 -1.25
CA GLY A 75 -11.05 -4.88 -0.99
C GLY A 75 -10.53 -3.47 -0.74
N TRP A 76 -11.33 -2.43 -0.91
CA TRP A 76 -10.94 -1.04 -0.64
C TRP A 76 -11.36 -0.62 0.76
N PRO A 77 -10.48 0.01 1.55
CA PRO A 77 -10.87 0.48 2.87
C PRO A 77 -11.73 1.75 2.79
N ALA A 78 -12.60 1.95 3.77
CA ALA A 78 -13.59 3.05 3.83
C ALA A 78 -13.02 4.48 3.71
N ASN A 79 -11.71 4.69 3.88
CA ASN A 79 -11.07 5.99 3.68
C ASN A 79 -10.65 6.23 2.21
N PHE A 80 -10.58 5.19 1.39
CA PHE A 80 -10.29 5.24 -0.04
C PHE A 80 -11.51 4.96 -0.92
N ASP A 81 -12.53 4.27 -0.39
CA ASP A 81 -13.80 4.05 -1.06
C ASP A 81 -14.81 5.19 -0.81
N CYS A 82 -15.35 5.76 -1.89
CA CYS A 82 -16.32 6.85 -1.87
C CYS A 82 -17.77 6.38 -1.55
N ASP A 83 -18.07 5.08 -1.68
CA ASP A 83 -19.29 4.43 -1.20
C ASP A 83 -19.01 2.99 -0.72
N ASP A 84 -18.44 2.87 0.49
CA ASP A 84 -18.16 1.63 1.27
C ASP A 84 -19.43 0.83 1.65
N THR A 85 -20.53 0.97 0.89
CA THR A 85 -21.73 0.16 1.01
C THR A 85 -22.14 -0.48 -0.32
N ASP A 86 -21.42 -0.21 -1.40
CA ASP A 86 -21.65 -0.73 -2.74
C ASP A 86 -20.33 -1.16 -3.40
N SER A 87 -20.04 -2.46 -3.35
CA SER A 87 -18.85 -3.11 -3.94
C SER A 87 -18.63 -2.91 -5.46
N SER A 88 -19.50 -2.15 -6.13
CA SER A 88 -19.31 -1.72 -7.52
C SER A 88 -18.74 -0.30 -7.66
N VAL A 89 -18.51 0.37 -6.53
CA VAL A 89 -17.92 1.70 -6.41
C VAL A 89 -16.62 1.56 -5.63
N SER A 90 -15.50 1.87 -6.26
CA SER A 90 -14.18 1.91 -5.63
C SER A 90 -13.11 2.40 -6.61
N PRO A 91 -11.90 2.78 -6.15
CA PRO A 91 -10.83 3.30 -7.02
C PRO A 91 -10.42 2.45 -8.23
N ASP A 92 -10.70 1.14 -8.22
CA ASP A 92 -10.41 0.23 -9.34
C ASP A 92 -11.63 -0.07 -10.23
N ALA A 93 -12.80 0.48 -9.91
CA ALA A 93 -14.01 0.26 -10.70
C ALA A 93 -13.92 0.95 -12.08
N GLU A 94 -14.70 0.43 -13.05
CA GLU A 94 -14.87 1.11 -14.34
C GLU A 94 -15.97 2.17 -14.22
N ASP A 95 -15.62 3.44 -14.49
CA ASP A 95 -16.57 4.55 -14.54
C ASP A 95 -17.36 4.58 -15.88
N ALA A 96 -18.68 4.52 -15.77
CA ALA A 96 -19.60 4.56 -16.90
C ALA A 96 -20.12 5.97 -17.18
N TRP A 97 -19.65 6.54 -18.31
CA TRP A 97 -20.08 7.86 -18.78
C TRP A 97 -21.60 8.09 -18.77
N TYR A 98 -22.01 9.24 -18.22
CA TYR A 98 -23.36 9.79 -18.22
C TYR A 98 -24.42 9.01 -17.43
N ASP A 99 -24.04 8.18 -16.45
CA ASP A 99 -24.97 7.52 -15.54
C ASP A 99 -25.18 8.25 -14.20
N GLY A 100 -24.34 9.26 -13.92
CA GLY A 100 -24.38 10.13 -12.76
C GLY A 100 -23.79 9.53 -11.49
N ILE A 101 -23.02 8.44 -11.58
CA ILE A 101 -22.34 7.79 -10.48
C ILE A 101 -20.83 7.86 -10.74
N ASP A 102 -20.06 8.31 -9.75
CA ASP A 102 -18.59 8.25 -9.79
C ASP A 102 -18.18 6.86 -9.29
N GLN A 103 -18.13 5.86 -10.19
CA GLN A 103 -17.79 4.49 -9.76
C GLN A 103 -16.33 4.36 -9.36
N ASP A 104 -15.41 5.10 -9.99
CA ASP A 104 -13.97 4.97 -9.77
C ASP A 104 -13.42 5.92 -8.69
N CYS A 105 -14.30 6.65 -8.00
CA CYS A 105 -13.99 7.58 -6.93
C CYS A 105 -12.94 8.65 -7.29
N ALA A 106 -12.70 8.89 -8.59
CA ALA A 106 -11.65 9.81 -9.03
C ALA A 106 -12.15 11.26 -9.16
N GLY A 107 -13.42 11.53 -8.83
CA GLY A 107 -14.00 12.87 -8.75
C GLY A 107 -14.07 13.58 -10.10
N ASN A 108 -13.99 12.79 -11.18
CA ASN A 108 -14.12 13.20 -12.57
C ASN A 108 -15.47 12.83 -13.14
N ASP A 109 -16.54 13.06 -12.38
CA ASP A 109 -17.82 13.59 -12.85
C ASP A 109 -17.99 13.47 -14.38
N ASP A 110 -18.49 12.29 -14.76
CA ASP A 110 -18.95 11.65 -16.00
C ASP A 110 -19.64 12.51 -17.09
N PHE A 111 -19.43 13.83 -17.12
CA PHE A 111 -20.23 14.79 -17.89
C PHE A 111 -19.64 15.21 -19.24
N ASP A 112 -18.38 14.90 -19.56
CA ASP A 112 -17.72 15.39 -20.80
C ASP A 112 -16.64 14.43 -21.33
N GLN A 113 -17.05 13.48 -22.19
CA GLN A 113 -16.16 12.50 -22.79
C GLN A 113 -15.22 13.09 -23.86
N ASP A 114 -15.62 14.17 -24.53
CA ASP A 114 -14.87 14.75 -25.66
C ASP A 114 -14.22 16.12 -25.39
N GLY A 115 -14.38 16.65 -24.18
CA GLY A 115 -13.64 17.79 -23.64
C GLY A 115 -14.03 19.13 -24.28
N ASP A 116 -15.28 19.27 -24.71
CA ASP A 116 -15.69 20.34 -25.62
C ASP A 116 -16.40 21.55 -24.99
N GLY A 117 -16.68 21.52 -23.67
CA GLY A 117 -16.91 22.69 -22.79
C GLY A 117 -17.86 23.81 -23.24
#